data_AF-A0A7X6PK25-F1
#
_entry.id   AF-A0A7X6PK25-F1
#
_cell.length_a   1.000
_cell.length_b   1.000
_cell.length_c   1.000
_cell.angle_alpha   90.00
_cell.angle_beta   90.00
_cell.angle_gamma   90.00
#
_symmetry.space_group_name_H-M   'P 1'
#
loop_
_entity.id
_entity.type
_entity.pdbx_description
1 polymer ?
#
loop_
_entity_poly.entity_id
_entity_poly.type
_entity_poly.pdbx_seq_one_letter_code
_entity_poly.pdbx_strand_id
1 'polypeptide(L)'
;MSWRLLIFTILVFAAVATALGLQAGDYLIGRVPVQANIPNVTELDPPAEYDEQGQLIIPQPMQPLLDGTQGLASAKPDIDWKIQESNLEEALKNEEDSAKYAEENLRLSGVVTQGSTGNTLNLQPLRRQQPTQGSGGSGGDNLSWVGAFNQAMTQCRALGFNERPSCIS
;
A
#
# COMPACT_ATOMS: atom_id res chain seq x y z
N MET A 1 -37.54 -47.95 43.60
CA MET A 1 -38.68 -47.08 44.00
C MET A 1 -38.32 -45.60 44.12
N SER A 2 -37.03 -45.17 44.10
CA SER A 2 -36.61 -43.77 44.29
C SER A 2 -36.44 -42.93 43.01
N TRP A 3 -36.27 -43.55 41.83
CA TRP A 3 -35.94 -42.82 40.60
C TRP A 3 -37.07 -41.91 40.09
N ARG A 4 -38.34 -42.29 40.30
CA ARG A 4 -39.49 -41.46 39.93
C ARG A 4 -39.55 -40.17 40.74
N LEU A 5 -39.28 -40.24 42.05
CA LEU A 5 -39.21 -39.04 42.90
C LEU A 5 -38.09 -38.10 42.44
N LEU A 6 -36.95 -38.65 42.03
CA LEU A 6 -35.84 -37.87 41.49
C LEU A 6 -36.25 -37.13 40.20
N ILE A 7 -36.97 -37.81 39.29
CA ILE A 7 -37.46 -37.16 38.06
C ILE A 7 -38.48 -36.07 38.38
N PHE A 8 -39.41 -36.32 39.30
CA PHE A 8 -40.41 -35.33 39.68
C PHE A 8 -39.78 -34.09 40.33
N THR A 9 -38.80 -34.26 41.22
CA THR A 9 -38.11 -33.11 41.81
C THR A 9 -37.35 -32.32 40.76
N ILE A 10 -36.63 -32.97 39.85
CA ILE A 10 -35.93 -32.29 38.74
C ILE A 10 -36.93 -31.51 37.88
N LEU A 11 -38.06 -32.10 37.51
CA LEU A 11 -39.06 -31.42 36.67
C LEU A 11 -39.66 -30.20 37.37
N VAL A 12 -39.93 -30.29 38.68
CA VAL A 12 -40.44 -29.15 39.46
C VAL A 12 -39.39 -28.04 39.54
N PHE A 13 -38.13 -28.37 39.84
CA PHE A 13 -37.06 -27.37 39.88
C PHE A 13 -36.80 -26.75 38.51
N ALA A 14 -36.86 -27.54 37.43
CA ALA A 14 -36.71 -27.04 36.07
C ALA A 14 -37.85 -26.05 35.71
N ALA A 15 -39.10 -26.37 36.05
CA ALA A 15 -40.23 -25.48 35.80
C ALA A 15 -40.16 -24.18 36.62
N VAL A 16 -39.71 -24.25 37.87
CA VAL A 16 -39.52 -23.05 38.71
C VAL A 16 -38.37 -22.19 38.18
N ALA A 17 -37.24 -22.81 37.79
CA ALA A 17 -36.09 -22.10 37.27
C ALA A 17 -36.40 -21.38 35.94
N THR A 18 -37.15 -22.01 35.03
CA THR A 18 -37.55 -21.38 33.76
C THR A 18 -38.51 -20.22 33.98
N ALA A 19 -39.51 -20.38 34.86
CA ALA A 19 -40.45 -19.30 35.16
C ALA A 19 -39.77 -18.06 35.76
N LEU A 20 -38.88 -18.27 36.74
CA LEU A 20 -38.10 -17.18 37.34
C LEU A 20 -37.11 -16.55 36.36
N GLY A 21 -36.51 -17.36 35.48
CA GLY A 21 -35.59 -16.88 34.45
C GLY A 21 -36.28 -15.94 33.44
N LEU A 22 -37.49 -16.30 33.00
CA LEU A 22 -38.28 -15.44 32.10
C LEU A 22 -38.68 -14.13 32.77
N GLN A 23 -39.16 -14.18 34.01
CA GLN A 23 -39.54 -12.97 34.77
C GLN A 23 -38.34 -12.05 35.04
N ALA A 24 -37.16 -12.63 35.35
CA ALA A 24 -35.94 -11.86 35.50
C ALA A 24 -35.48 -11.24 34.18
N GLY A 25 -35.64 -11.95 33.07
CA GLY A 25 -35.37 -11.44 31.73
C GLY A 25 -36.22 -10.20 31.40
N ASP A 26 -37.53 -10.29 31.58
CA ASP A 26 -38.45 -9.18 31.33
C ASP A 26 -38.14 -7.97 32.23
N TYR A 27 -37.77 -8.21 33.49
CA TYR A 27 -37.36 -7.17 34.42
C TYR A 27 -36.08 -6.45 33.97
N LEU A 28 -35.09 -7.19 33.47
CA LEU A 28 -33.85 -6.62 32.95
C LEU A 28 -34.12 -5.78 31.70
N ILE A 29 -34.91 -6.30 30.76
CA ILE A 29 -35.29 -5.60 29.53
C ILE A 29 -36.02 -4.29 29.86
N GLY A 30 -36.93 -4.30 30.82
CA GLY A 30 -37.64 -3.09 31.27
C GLY A 30 -36.76 -2.03 31.92
N ARG A 31 -35.53 -2.36 32.33
CA ARG A 31 -34.56 -1.43 32.92
C ARG A 31 -33.38 -1.10 32.00
N VAL A 32 -33.34 -1.64 30.79
CA VAL A 32 -32.34 -1.21 29.80
C VAL A 32 -32.66 0.24 29.40
N PRO A 33 -31.69 1.16 29.42
CA PRO A 33 -31.89 2.50 28.90
C PRO A 33 -32.23 2.45 27.40
N VAL A 34 -33.37 3.02 27.01
CA VAL A 34 -33.90 3.02 25.63
C VAL A 34 -33.05 3.82 24.64
N GLN A 35 -32.11 4.61 25.13
CA GLN A 35 -31.12 5.31 24.33
C GLN A 35 -29.79 5.21 25.07
N ALA A 36 -28.75 4.76 24.37
CA ALA A 36 -27.40 5.10 24.80
C ALA A 36 -27.37 6.63 24.93
N ASN A 37 -26.89 7.15 26.06
CA ASN A 37 -26.65 8.58 26.25
C ASN A 37 -25.48 9.00 25.36
N ILE A 38 -25.68 8.89 24.06
CA ILE A 38 -24.82 9.45 23.03
C ILE A 38 -25.20 10.93 23.05
N PRO A 39 -24.29 11.83 23.44
CA PRO A 39 -24.55 13.26 23.35
C PRO A 39 -25.05 13.55 21.94
N ASN A 40 -26.15 14.30 21.85
CA ASN A 40 -26.87 14.64 20.63
C ASN A 40 -25.91 14.81 19.42
N VAL A 41 -25.78 13.75 18.61
CA VAL A 41 -24.76 13.68 17.54
C VAL A 41 -25.03 14.66 16.40
N THR A 42 -26.17 15.37 16.41
CA THR A 42 -26.45 16.42 15.44
C THR A 42 -25.51 17.62 15.58
N GLU A 43 -24.76 17.76 16.68
CA GLU A 43 -23.68 18.76 16.78
C GLU A 43 -22.36 18.27 16.17
N LEU A 44 -22.13 16.95 16.12
CA LEU A 44 -20.95 16.34 15.48
C LEU A 44 -21.17 16.03 14.00
N ASP A 45 -22.42 15.98 13.54
CA ASP A 45 -22.80 15.69 12.16
C ASP A 45 -23.49 16.94 11.55
N PRO A 46 -22.70 17.97 11.15
CA PRO A 46 -23.26 19.15 10.53
C PRO A 46 -24.01 18.76 9.23
N PRO A 47 -25.15 19.40 8.92
CA PRO A 47 -25.86 19.14 7.68
C PRO A 47 -24.93 19.39 6.49
N ALA A 48 -25.02 18.53 5.46
CA ALA A 48 -24.20 18.67 4.27
C ALA A 48 -24.33 20.09 3.68
N GLU A 49 -23.21 20.76 3.46
CA GLU A 49 -23.18 22.06 2.80
C GLU A 49 -23.40 21.84 1.29
N TYR A 50 -24.15 22.75 0.66
CA TYR A 50 -24.44 22.72 -0.77
C TYR A 50 -23.92 24.00 -1.42
N ASP A 51 -23.45 23.89 -2.66
CA ASP A 51 -23.06 25.06 -3.45
C ASP A 51 -24.29 25.84 -3.96
N GLU A 52 -24.04 26.99 -4.58
CA GLU A 52 -25.09 27.83 -5.19
C GLU A 52 -25.85 27.11 -6.32
N GLN A 53 -25.32 25.99 -6.80
CA GLN A 53 -25.85 25.15 -7.87
C GLN A 53 -26.57 23.90 -7.33
N GLY A 54 -26.68 23.76 -6.00
CA GLY A 54 -27.35 22.64 -5.33
C GLY A 54 -26.58 21.32 -5.34
N GLN A 55 -25.29 21.32 -5.66
CA GLN A 55 -24.41 20.16 -5.54
C GLN A 55 -23.84 20.07 -4.11
N LEU A 56 -23.62 18.85 -3.62
CA LEU A 56 -23.04 18.64 -2.30
C LEU A 56 -21.58 19.10 -2.29
N ILE A 57 -21.25 19.99 -1.35
CA ILE A 57 -19.88 20.35 -1.02
C ILE A 57 -19.36 19.27 -0.08
N ILE A 58 -18.62 18.31 -0.65
CA ILE A 58 -17.92 17.31 0.14
C ILE A 58 -16.62 17.96 0.64
N PRO A 59 -16.44 18.16 1.96
CA PRO A 59 -15.18 18.67 2.48
C PRO A 59 -14.08 17.64 2.18
N GLN A 60 -13.25 17.92 1.18
CA GLN A 60 -12.07 17.11 0.92
C GLN A 60 -10.99 17.47 1.95
N PRO A 61 -10.35 16.48 2.59
CA PRO A 61 -9.26 16.77 3.50
C PRO A 61 -8.13 17.44 2.71
N MET A 62 -7.47 18.40 3.36
CA MET A 62 -6.31 19.08 2.78
C MET A 62 -5.24 18.03 2.48
N GLN A 63 -4.76 17.98 1.24
CA GLN A 63 -3.71 17.05 0.89
C GLN A 63 -2.42 17.40 1.65
N PRO A 64 -1.70 16.42 2.21
CA PRO A 64 -0.40 16.68 2.83
C PRO A 64 0.59 17.12 1.74
N LEU A 65 1.41 18.12 2.06
CA LEU A 65 2.53 18.52 1.22
C LEU A 65 3.64 17.47 1.26
N LEU A 66 4.57 17.53 0.30
CA LEU A 66 5.77 16.69 0.27
C LEU A 66 6.62 16.85 1.55
N ASP A 67 6.52 17.99 2.22
CA ASP A 67 7.20 18.29 3.48
C ASP A 67 6.42 17.83 4.73
N GLY A 68 5.26 17.18 4.55
CA GLY A 68 4.41 16.67 5.64
C GLY A 68 3.57 17.75 6.35
N THR A 69 3.69 19.01 5.94
CA THR A 69 2.83 20.09 6.41
C THR A 69 1.46 20.01 5.73
N GLN A 70 0.42 20.48 6.42
CA GLN A 70 -0.93 20.59 5.86
C GLN A 70 -1.15 22.03 5.37
N GLY A 71 -1.70 22.21 4.17
CA GLY A 71 -2.06 23.54 3.67
C GLY A 71 -1.88 23.69 2.15
N LEU A 72 -1.78 24.94 1.69
CA LEU A 72 -1.38 25.22 0.31
C LEU A 72 0.15 25.16 0.20
N ALA A 73 0.65 24.65 -0.94
CA ALA A 73 2.09 24.66 -1.23
C ALA A 73 2.67 26.07 -1.09
N SER A 74 3.79 26.20 -0.38
CA SER A 74 4.56 27.45 -0.37
C SER A 74 4.94 27.81 -1.81
N ALA A 75 4.96 29.11 -2.12
CA ALA A 75 5.34 29.58 -3.45
C ALA A 75 6.72 29.00 -3.83
N LYS A 76 6.81 28.46 -5.05
CA LYS A 76 8.06 27.88 -5.56
C LYS A 76 9.17 28.94 -5.42
N PRO A 77 10.34 28.59 -4.84
CA PRO A 77 11.44 29.54 -4.76
C PRO A 77 11.82 29.98 -6.18
N ASP A 78 12.07 31.28 -6.33
CA ASP A 78 12.61 31.83 -7.56
C ASP A 78 14.07 31.40 -7.66
N ILE A 79 14.33 30.42 -8.53
CA ILE A 79 15.67 29.89 -8.77
C ILE A 79 16.23 30.66 -9.96
N ASP A 80 17.24 31.48 -9.71
CA ASP A 80 18.02 32.09 -10.77
C ASP A 80 18.80 31.01 -11.52
N TRP A 81 18.29 30.65 -12.69
CA TRP A 81 18.89 29.66 -13.59
C TRP A 81 20.07 30.23 -14.39
N LYS A 82 20.48 31.48 -14.12
CA LYS A 82 21.65 32.07 -14.76
C LYS A 82 22.93 31.37 -14.27
N ILE A 83 23.70 30.86 -15.23
CA ILE A 83 25.04 30.33 -14.98
C ILE A 83 25.90 31.49 -14.49
N GLN A 84 26.33 31.44 -13.23
CA GLN A 84 27.28 32.40 -12.70
C GLN A 84 28.62 32.21 -13.40
N GLU A 85 29.22 33.29 -13.90
CA GLU A 85 30.46 33.25 -14.66
C GLU A 85 31.61 32.59 -13.87
N SER A 86 31.59 32.70 -12.54
CA SER A 86 32.52 32.03 -11.63
C SER A 86 32.47 30.50 -11.69
N ASN A 87 31.33 29.91 -12.10
CA ASN A 87 31.18 28.47 -12.24
C ASN A 87 31.54 27.98 -13.65
N LEU A 88 31.74 28.88 -14.62
CA LEU A 88 32.03 28.54 -16.01
C LEU A 88 33.45 27.95 -16.15
N GLU A 89 34.42 28.54 -15.46
CA GLU A 89 35.81 28.09 -15.45
C GLU A 89 35.95 26.71 -14.80
N GLU A 90 35.23 26.47 -13.70
CA GLU A 90 35.14 25.18 -13.04
C GLU A 90 34.41 24.14 -13.90
N ALA A 91 33.37 24.53 -14.64
CA ALA A 91 32.66 23.64 -15.57
C ALA A 91 33.54 23.23 -16.77
N LEU A 92 34.27 24.17 -17.37
CA LEU A 92 35.23 23.87 -18.44
C LEU A 92 36.32 22.92 -17.96
N LYS A 93 36.89 23.19 -16.77
CA LYS A 93 37.92 22.34 -16.17
C LYS A 93 37.40 20.92 -15.90
N ASN A 94 36.18 20.79 -15.39
CA ASN A 94 35.55 19.49 -15.17
C ASN A 94 35.24 18.75 -16.48
N GLU A 95 34.91 19.46 -17.56
CA GLU A 95 34.70 18.85 -18.89
C GLU A 95 36.01 18.33 -19.49
N GLU A 96 37.09 19.10 -19.39
CA GLU A 96 38.43 18.68 -19.83
C GLU A 96 38.94 17.47 -19.04
N ASP A 97 38.78 17.45 -17.72
CA ASP A 97 39.15 16.30 -16.89
C ASP A 97 38.26 15.09 -17.22
N SER A 98 36.95 15.27 -17.43
CA SER A 98 36.03 14.19 -17.83
C SER A 98 36.40 13.58 -19.18
N ALA A 99 36.80 14.39 -20.16
CA ALA A 99 37.26 13.92 -21.46
C ALA A 99 38.56 13.13 -21.34
N LYS A 100 39.51 13.60 -20.53
CA LYS A 100 40.77 12.90 -20.25
C LYS A 100 40.55 11.55 -19.57
N TYR A 101 39.64 11.48 -18.58
CA TYR A 101 39.27 10.21 -17.95
C TYR A 101 38.47 9.28 -18.87
N ALA A 102 37.68 9.82 -19.80
CA ALA A 102 36.97 9.01 -20.79
C ALA A 102 37.95 8.37 -21.79
N GLU A 103 38.93 9.13 -22.28
CA GLU A 103 39.99 8.63 -23.16
C GLU A 103 40.89 7.59 -22.45
N GLU A 104 41.22 7.81 -21.17
CA GLU A 104 41.98 6.87 -20.36
C GLU A 104 41.21 5.56 -20.11
N ASN A 105 39.91 5.64 -19.77
CA ASN A 105 39.06 4.46 -19.63
C ASN A 105 38.87 3.69 -20.94
N LEU A 106 38.75 4.37 -22.08
CA LEU A 106 38.71 3.75 -23.41
C LEU A 106 40.03 3.03 -23.75
N ARG A 107 41.17 3.60 -23.35
CA ARG A 107 42.50 2.97 -23.52
C ARG A 107 42.74 1.80 -22.57
N LEU A 108 42.23 1.87 -21.34
CA LEU A 108 42.38 0.83 -20.31
C LEU A 108 41.37 -0.33 -20.46
N SER A 109 40.30 -0.14 -21.24
CA SER A 109 39.30 -1.17 -21.58
C SER A 109 39.86 -2.34 -22.42
N GLY A 110 41.15 -2.30 -22.80
CA GLY A 110 41.79 -3.32 -23.62
C GLY A 110 42.39 -4.50 -22.86
N VAL A 111 43.16 -4.27 -21.78
CA VAL A 111 43.84 -5.35 -21.03
C VAL A 111 44.20 -4.84 -19.63
N VAL A 112 43.45 -5.27 -18.61
CA VAL A 112 43.93 -5.23 -17.22
C VAL A 112 44.48 -6.62 -16.90
N THR A 113 45.79 -6.83 -17.09
CA THR A 113 46.48 -8.01 -16.56
C THR A 113 46.81 -7.75 -15.10
N GLN A 114 45.83 -7.95 -14.22
CA GLN A 114 46.09 -8.02 -12.78
C GLN A 114 46.49 -9.45 -12.42
N GLY A 115 47.65 -9.58 -11.81
CA GLY A 115 48.36 -10.85 -11.62
C GLY A 115 47.56 -11.96 -10.92
N SER A 116 47.74 -13.17 -11.48
CA SER A 116 47.67 -14.48 -10.85
C SER A 116 46.50 -14.75 -9.88
N THR A 117 45.31 -15.00 -10.43
CA THR A 117 44.48 -16.18 -10.09
C THR A 117 43.49 -16.45 -11.22
N GLY A 118 43.93 -17.22 -12.23
CA GLY A 118 43.15 -18.25 -12.92
C GLY A 118 41.71 -18.03 -13.42
N ASN A 119 41.17 -16.81 -13.55
CA ASN A 119 39.87 -16.62 -14.20
C ASN A 119 39.77 -15.28 -14.94
N THR A 120 39.54 -15.34 -16.24
CA THR A 120 39.24 -14.18 -17.10
C THR A 120 37.80 -13.72 -16.86
N LEU A 121 37.60 -12.71 -16.01
CA LEU A 121 36.32 -12.01 -15.91
C LEU A 121 36.23 -10.94 -16.99
N ASN A 122 35.35 -11.17 -17.96
CA ASN A 122 34.98 -10.17 -18.97
C ASN A 122 33.97 -9.21 -18.32
N LEU A 123 34.47 -8.09 -17.80
CA LEU A 123 33.64 -7.08 -17.14
C LEU A 123 33.26 -6.01 -18.17
N GLN A 124 31.99 -6.02 -18.58
CA GLN A 124 31.41 -5.02 -19.48
C GLN A 124 30.73 -3.92 -18.63
N PRO A 125 30.96 -2.62 -18.91
CA PRO A 125 30.31 -1.56 -18.14
C PRO A 125 28.79 -1.60 -18.27
N LEU A 126 28.10 -1.34 -17.15
CA LEU A 126 26.64 -1.27 -17.05
C LEU A 126 26.08 -0.20 -18.00
N ARG A 127 25.58 -0.63 -19.15
CA ARG A 127 24.72 0.20 -20.00
C ARG A 127 23.35 0.30 -19.34
N ARG A 128 22.88 1.54 -19.15
CA ARG A 128 21.49 1.82 -18.77
C ARG A 128 20.57 1.28 -19.88
N GLN A 129 19.91 0.15 -19.65
CA GLN A 129 18.98 -0.44 -20.62
C GLN A 129 17.72 0.45 -20.72
N GLN A 130 17.60 1.17 -21.82
CA GLN A 130 16.33 1.76 -22.26
C GLN A 130 15.38 0.59 -22.60
N PRO A 131 14.12 0.57 -22.14
CA PRO A 131 13.21 -0.53 -22.47
C PRO A 131 12.79 -0.41 -23.94
N THR A 132 13.44 -1.17 -24.82
CA THR A 132 12.92 -1.41 -26.16
C THR A 132 12.01 -2.62 -26.14
N GLN A 133 10.73 -2.35 -26.34
CA GLN A 133 9.69 -3.30 -26.71
C GLN A 133 10.13 -4.05 -27.99
N GLY A 134 10.32 -5.37 -27.92
CA GLY A 134 10.46 -6.19 -29.13
C GLY A 134 11.41 -7.39 -29.04
N SER A 135 10.80 -8.58 -29.08
CA SER A 135 11.26 -9.80 -29.76
C SER A 135 12.61 -10.43 -29.37
N GLY A 136 12.49 -11.54 -28.61
CA GLY A 136 13.12 -12.82 -28.95
C GLY A 136 14.62 -12.97 -28.68
N GLY A 137 14.97 -13.61 -27.58
CA GLY A 137 16.35 -14.05 -27.35
C GLY A 137 16.56 -14.76 -26.02
N SER A 138 16.20 -16.04 -25.98
CA SER A 138 16.70 -17.11 -25.09
C SER A 138 17.46 -16.69 -23.81
N GLY A 139 16.71 -16.21 -22.82
CA GLY A 139 17.08 -16.22 -21.39
C GLY A 139 16.06 -17.07 -20.63
N GLY A 140 15.86 -18.30 -21.10
CA GLY A 140 14.91 -19.26 -20.54
C GLY A 140 15.32 -19.65 -19.13
N ASP A 141 14.48 -19.27 -18.16
CA ASP A 141 14.13 -19.99 -16.92
C ASP A 141 13.79 -19.01 -15.78
N ASN A 142 14.34 -17.79 -15.79
CA ASN A 142 14.10 -16.81 -14.71
C ASN A 142 12.89 -15.89 -14.90
N LEU A 143 12.19 -15.96 -16.04
CA LEU A 143 11.03 -15.10 -16.35
C LEU A 143 9.77 -15.89 -16.75
N SER A 144 9.84 -17.22 -16.83
CA SER A 144 8.69 -18.08 -17.14
C SER A 144 7.61 -18.04 -16.06
N TRP A 145 8.02 -17.91 -14.79
CA TRP A 145 7.12 -17.76 -13.64
C TRP A 145 6.24 -16.51 -13.75
N VAL A 146 6.75 -15.43 -14.37
CA VAL A 146 6.01 -14.17 -14.54
C VAL A 146 4.82 -14.38 -15.47
N GLY A 147 5.01 -15.12 -16.57
CA GLY A 147 3.93 -15.46 -17.50
C GLY A 147 2.85 -16.32 -16.84
N ALA A 148 3.27 -17.38 -16.13
CA ALA A 148 2.37 -18.27 -15.41
C ALA A 148 1.57 -17.54 -14.31
N PHE A 149 2.22 -16.63 -13.58
CA PHE A 149 1.58 -15.81 -12.55
C PHE A 149 0.53 -14.86 -13.13
N ASN A 150 0.83 -14.15 -14.22
CA ASN A 150 -0.12 -13.25 -14.85
C ASN A 150 -1.34 -13.99 -15.41
N GLN A 151 -1.15 -15.21 -15.93
CA GLN A 151 -2.23 -16.07 -16.37
C GLN A 151 -3.14 -16.50 -15.21
N ALA A 152 -2.55 -16.93 -14.08
CA ALA A 152 -3.31 -17.28 -12.88
C ALA A 152 -4.13 -16.09 -12.36
N MET A 153 -3.54 -14.90 -12.31
CA MET A 153 -4.22 -13.67 -11.86
C MET A 153 -5.39 -13.28 -12.77
N THR A 154 -5.29 -13.53 -14.07
CA THR A 154 -6.39 -13.25 -15.02
C THR A 154 -7.58 -14.18 -14.80
N GLN A 155 -7.32 -15.46 -14.50
CA GLN A 155 -8.35 -16.43 -14.16
C GLN A 155 -9.04 -16.09 -12.83
N CYS A 156 -8.27 -15.66 -11.82
CA CYS A 156 -8.82 -15.24 -10.53
C CYS A 156 -9.74 -14.01 -10.67
N ARG A 157 -9.40 -13.07 -11.56
CA ARG A 157 -10.20 -11.86 -11.80
C ARG A 157 -11.54 -12.13 -12.50
N ALA A 158 -11.63 -13.21 -13.26
CA ALA A 158 -12.86 -13.62 -13.93
C ALA A 158 -13.92 -14.18 -12.96
N LEU A 159 -13.50 -14.55 -11.75
CA LEU A 159 -14.39 -15.06 -10.70
C LEU A 159 -15.04 -13.92 -9.90
N GLY A 160 -16.20 -14.25 -9.30
CA GLY A 160 -16.98 -13.32 -8.50
C GLY A 160 -16.22 -12.88 -7.24
N PHE A 161 -16.60 -11.73 -6.67
CA PHE A 161 -15.93 -11.12 -5.51
C PHE A 161 -15.66 -12.11 -4.35
N ASN A 162 -16.59 -13.04 -4.11
CA ASN A 162 -16.51 -14.01 -3.02
C ASN A 162 -15.59 -15.23 -3.30
N GLU A 163 -15.19 -15.46 -4.55
CA GLU A 163 -14.42 -16.65 -4.97
C GLU A 163 -12.93 -16.34 -5.15
N ARG A 164 -12.57 -15.06 -5.24
CA ARG A 164 -11.19 -14.55 -5.37
C ARG A 164 -10.25 -14.94 -4.22
N PRO A 165 -10.67 -14.99 -2.93
CA PRO A 165 -9.75 -15.30 -1.84
C PRO A 165 -9.20 -16.73 -1.88
N SER A 166 -9.93 -17.68 -2.46
CA SER A 166 -9.53 -19.08 -2.58
C SER A 166 -8.61 -19.38 -3.76
N CYS A 167 -8.39 -18.43 -4.67
CA CYS A 167 -7.58 -18.68 -5.87
C CYS A 167 -6.09 -18.39 -5.70
N ILE A 168 -5.68 -17.94 -4.50
CA ILE A 168 -4.30 -17.58 -4.15
C ILE A 168 -3.67 -18.57 -3.14
N SER A 169 -4.44 -19.54 -2.62
CA SER A 169 -3.96 -20.57 -1.68
C SER A 169 -3.23 -21.71 -2.38
#